data_AF-A0A5C8L926-F1
#
_entry.id   AF-A0A5C8L926-F1
#
_cell.length_a   1.000
_cell.length_b   1.000
_cell.length_c   1.000
_cell.angle_alpha   90.00
_cell.angle_beta   90.00
_cell.angle_gamma   90.00
#
_symmetry.space_group_name_H-M   'P 1'
#
loop_
_entity.id
_entity.type
_entity.pdbx_description
1 polymer ?
#
loop_
_entity_poly.entity_id
_entity_poly.type
_entity_poly.pdbx_seq_one_letter_code
_entity_poly.pdbx_strand_id
1 'polypeptide(L)'
;MKQKQNKPMSYDYETIQQVRFEMELRATIVASAKALSQSGLGFEKFKKAKCNEQLWTLTEQGGFLIRDDSTPAIGIRDIFANGSKYATECATAAVIVAYKGILDSIQENEFNRLFSGLLLYDWHIQHNLLLSKQTAIKEALPGDLLYFNNPDFSAETPIWRGENAVMVGDDLYYGHPFGIVSSNKIISKLNKYRKPDSNTSAYLTDEIVYPDYVYLSQFALDVRPIIFARIGCIRYVV
;
A
#
# COMPACT_ATOMS: atom_id res chain seq x y z
N MET A 1 -6.90 15.87 6.19
CA MET A 1 -7.85 17.01 6.21
C MET A 1 -7.41 18.16 5.30
N LYS A 2 -6.38 18.96 5.64
CA LYS A 2 -5.99 20.15 4.82
C LYS A 2 -5.68 19.84 3.35
N GLN A 3 -4.93 18.77 3.08
CA GLN A 3 -4.63 18.37 1.70
C GLN A 3 -5.89 17.96 0.93
N LYS A 4 -6.90 17.37 1.58
CA LYS A 4 -8.17 16.94 0.96
C LYS A 4 -9.12 18.11 0.69
N GLN A 5 -9.15 19.10 1.59
CA GLN A 5 -9.97 20.31 1.44
C GLN A 5 -9.53 21.21 0.26
N ASN A 6 -8.28 21.10 -0.17
CA ASN A 6 -7.71 21.91 -1.25
C ASN A 6 -7.84 21.26 -2.63
N LYS A 7 -8.58 20.13 -2.73
CA LYS A 7 -8.69 19.36 -3.97
C LYS A 7 -10.11 19.48 -4.56
N PRO A 8 -10.24 19.46 -5.89
CA PRO A 8 -11.53 19.64 -6.58
C PRO A 8 -12.50 18.44 -6.45
N MET A 9 -12.04 17.25 -6.05
CA MET A 9 -12.91 16.09 -5.89
C MET A 9 -13.79 16.19 -4.64
N SER A 10 -15.09 15.97 -4.81
CA SER A 10 -16.03 15.75 -3.72
C SER A 10 -15.94 14.31 -3.23
N TYR A 11 -15.96 14.12 -1.92
CA TYR A 11 -15.94 12.81 -1.28
C TYR A 11 -17.23 12.63 -0.49
N ASP A 12 -17.98 11.60 -0.83
CA ASP A 12 -19.25 11.31 -0.18
C ASP A 12 -19.02 10.44 1.05
N TYR A 13 -19.45 10.96 2.20
CA TYR A 13 -19.46 10.24 3.46
C TYR A 13 -20.83 10.39 4.10
N GLU A 14 -21.35 9.29 4.61
CA GLU A 14 -22.59 9.28 5.38
C GLU A 14 -22.35 9.79 6.81
N THR A 15 -21.13 9.63 7.34
CA THR A 15 -20.82 9.98 8.73
C THR A 15 -19.43 10.60 8.90
N ILE A 16 -19.25 11.40 9.96
CA ILE A 16 -17.94 11.95 10.34
C ILE A 16 -16.95 10.84 10.75
N GLN A 17 -17.46 9.70 11.21
CA GLN A 17 -16.69 8.52 11.57
C GLN A 17 -15.98 7.94 10.34
N GLN A 18 -16.65 7.89 9.18
CA GLN A 18 -16.02 7.44 7.93
C GLN A 18 -14.87 8.37 7.51
N VAL A 19 -15.04 9.70 7.68
CA VAL A 19 -13.97 10.67 7.41
C VAL A 19 -12.77 10.44 8.33
N ARG A 20 -13.01 10.26 9.64
CA ARG A 20 -11.95 10.00 10.62
C ARG A 20 -11.23 8.70 10.31
N PHE A 21 -11.98 7.64 10.03
CA PHE A 21 -11.43 6.34 9.67
C PHE A 21 -10.53 6.41 8.44
N GLU A 22 -10.92 7.11 7.38
CA GLU A 22 -10.04 7.30 6.21
C GLU A 22 -8.73 7.99 6.61
N MET A 23 -8.78 9.05 7.41
CA MET A 23 -7.58 9.79 7.81
C MET A 23 -6.64 8.93 8.66
N GLU A 24 -7.20 8.11 9.55
CA GLU A 24 -6.45 7.17 10.39
C GLU A 24 -5.84 6.05 9.55
N LEU A 25 -6.62 5.41 8.67
CA LEU A 25 -6.12 4.35 7.78
C LEU A 25 -5.03 4.86 6.83
N ARG A 26 -5.17 6.07 6.27
CA ARG A 26 -4.09 6.69 5.48
C ARG A 26 -2.81 6.87 6.30
N ALA A 27 -2.94 7.32 7.55
CA ALA A 27 -1.79 7.50 8.44
C ALA A 27 -1.11 6.16 8.78
N THR A 28 -1.87 5.10 9.04
CA THR A 28 -1.32 3.77 9.33
C THR A 28 -0.67 3.14 8.09
N ILE A 29 -1.20 3.35 6.88
CA ILE A 29 -0.54 2.93 5.63
C ILE A 29 0.82 3.64 5.47
N VAL A 30 0.88 4.96 5.70
CA VAL A 30 2.14 5.71 5.67
C VAL A 30 3.13 5.22 6.73
N ALA A 31 2.65 4.94 7.94
CA ALA A 31 3.48 4.36 9.00
C ALA A 31 3.99 2.97 8.62
N SER A 32 3.15 2.16 7.96
CA SER A 32 3.49 0.83 7.46
C SER A 32 4.55 0.90 6.36
N ALA A 33 4.43 1.83 5.41
CA ALA A 33 5.46 2.05 4.38
C ALA A 33 6.84 2.34 5.01
N LYS A 34 6.87 3.22 6.02
CA LYS A 34 8.08 3.54 6.78
C LYS A 34 8.63 2.31 7.51
N ALA A 35 7.78 1.58 8.23
CA ALA A 35 8.18 0.38 8.96
C ALA A 35 8.72 -0.71 8.03
N LEU A 36 8.06 -0.97 6.89
CA LEU A 36 8.50 -1.99 5.94
C LEU A 36 9.86 -1.63 5.35
N SER A 37 10.10 -0.35 5.01
CA SER A 37 11.41 0.13 4.53
C SER A 37 12.56 -0.08 5.52
N GLN A 38 12.25 -0.28 6.80
CA GLN A 38 13.23 -0.51 7.87
C GLN A 38 13.28 -1.98 8.32
N SER A 39 12.37 -2.84 7.83
CA SER A 39 12.22 -4.24 8.28
C SER A 39 13.35 -5.17 7.84
N GLY A 40 14.14 -4.78 6.85
CA GLY A 40 15.12 -5.64 6.20
C GLY A 40 14.53 -6.59 5.14
N LEU A 41 13.28 -6.37 4.70
CA LEU A 41 12.67 -7.07 3.57
C LEU A 41 13.58 -6.99 2.32
N GLY A 42 13.95 -8.15 1.78
CA GLY A 42 14.75 -8.24 0.56
C GLY A 42 13.94 -8.00 -0.71
N PHE A 43 14.62 -7.63 -1.79
CA PHE A 43 14.03 -7.61 -3.13
C PHE A 43 14.47 -8.82 -3.92
N GLU A 44 13.51 -9.58 -4.43
CA GLU A 44 13.74 -10.71 -5.32
C GLU A 44 12.66 -10.77 -6.39
N LYS A 45 12.98 -11.39 -7.52
CA LYS A 45 11.96 -11.74 -8.53
C LYS A 45 11.09 -12.88 -7.98
N PHE A 46 9.87 -13.01 -8.47
CA PHE A 46 8.93 -14.10 -8.12
C PHE A 46 9.57 -15.49 -7.95
N LYS A 47 10.32 -15.98 -8.94
CA LYS A 47 11.00 -17.30 -8.89
C LYS A 47 12.04 -17.48 -7.77
N LYS A 48 12.46 -16.39 -7.13
CA LYS A 48 13.44 -16.34 -6.04
C LYS A 48 12.85 -15.75 -4.77
N ALA A 49 11.54 -15.53 -4.73
CA ALA A 49 10.87 -15.02 -3.55
C ALA A 49 11.12 -15.96 -2.37
N LYS A 50 11.16 -15.38 -1.17
CA LYS A 50 11.43 -16.08 0.08
C LYS A 50 10.45 -15.58 1.13
N CYS A 51 9.98 -16.47 1.99
CA CYS A 51 9.16 -16.14 3.15
C CYS A 51 9.56 -16.97 4.38
N ASN A 52 9.06 -16.57 5.54
CA ASN A 52 9.13 -17.42 6.74
C ASN A 52 8.15 -18.60 6.61
N GLU A 53 8.68 -19.78 6.28
CA GLU A 53 7.88 -20.99 6.02
C GLU A 53 7.14 -21.54 7.25
N GLN A 54 7.43 -21.02 8.44
CA GLN A 54 6.65 -21.31 9.65
C GLN A 54 5.23 -20.73 9.59
N LEU A 55 5.02 -19.67 8.80
CA LEU A 55 3.74 -18.95 8.71
C LEU A 55 3.15 -18.98 7.30
N TRP A 56 4.00 -19.15 6.28
CA TRP A 56 3.63 -19.02 4.88
C TRP A 56 4.06 -20.25 4.07
N THR A 57 3.21 -20.72 3.17
CA THR A 57 3.57 -21.65 2.10
C THR A 57 4.00 -20.83 0.88
N LEU A 58 5.25 -20.99 0.44
CA LEU A 58 5.75 -20.39 -0.80
C LEU A 58 5.15 -21.13 -2.00
N THR A 59 4.39 -20.44 -2.84
CA THR A 59 3.83 -21.04 -4.07
C THR A 59 4.90 -21.17 -5.15
N GLU A 60 4.68 -22.03 -6.14
CA GLU A 60 5.59 -22.19 -7.29
C GLU A 60 5.79 -20.87 -8.06
N GLN A 61 4.80 -19.98 -8.01
CA GLN A 61 4.85 -18.67 -8.64
C GLN A 61 5.55 -17.63 -7.76
N GLY A 62 5.97 -17.95 -6.52
CA GLY A 62 6.62 -17.02 -5.61
C GLY A 62 5.67 -16.19 -4.77
N GLY A 63 4.42 -16.64 -4.61
CA GLY A 63 3.45 -16.04 -3.71
C GLY A 63 3.56 -16.60 -2.28
N PHE A 64 3.11 -15.85 -1.29
CA PHE A 64 3.08 -16.28 0.12
C PHE A 64 1.64 -16.58 0.52
N LEU A 65 1.28 -17.86 0.57
CA LEU A 65 -0.02 -18.31 1.05
C LEU A 65 0.03 -18.53 2.56
N ILE A 66 -0.81 -17.87 3.35
CA ILE A 66 -0.85 -18.09 4.80
C ILE A 66 -1.20 -19.55 5.08
N ARG A 67 -0.54 -20.15 6.07
CA ARG A 67 -0.82 -21.54 6.48
C ARG A 67 -2.13 -21.61 7.27
N ASP A 68 -2.80 -22.77 7.19
CA ASP A 68 -4.06 -23.03 7.90
C ASP A 68 -3.93 -22.98 9.43
N ASP A 69 -2.72 -23.18 9.95
CA ASP A 69 -2.38 -23.10 11.38
C ASP A 69 -1.95 -21.69 11.84
N SER A 70 -2.00 -20.70 10.95
CA SER A 70 -1.59 -19.31 11.18
C SER A 70 -2.70 -18.34 10.81
N THR A 71 -2.68 -17.13 11.38
CA THR A 71 -3.64 -16.08 11.02
C THR A 71 -3.02 -15.04 10.09
N PRO A 72 -3.82 -14.41 9.19
CA PRO A 72 -3.36 -13.29 8.37
C PRO A 72 -2.68 -12.18 9.19
N ALA A 73 -3.23 -11.83 10.35
CA ALA A 73 -2.65 -10.82 11.24
C ALA A 73 -1.25 -11.20 11.74
N ILE A 74 -1.05 -12.45 12.17
CA ILE A 74 0.25 -12.96 12.59
C ILE A 74 1.24 -12.93 11.41
N GLY A 75 0.83 -13.48 10.26
CA GLY A 75 1.67 -13.52 9.08
C GLY A 75 2.14 -12.13 8.63
N ILE A 76 1.21 -11.16 8.55
CA ILE A 76 1.54 -9.80 8.17
C ILE A 76 2.48 -9.16 9.18
N ARG A 77 2.23 -9.26 10.49
CA ARG A 77 3.12 -8.70 11.51
C ARG A 77 4.53 -9.31 11.48
N ASP A 78 4.64 -10.61 11.18
CA ASP A 78 5.94 -11.29 11.09
C ASP A 78 6.82 -10.72 9.97
N ILE A 79 6.23 -10.30 8.84
CA ILE A 79 6.99 -9.65 7.76
C ILE A 79 7.70 -8.38 8.26
N PHE A 80 7.05 -7.60 9.12
CA PHE A 80 7.62 -6.37 9.66
C PHE A 80 8.64 -6.64 10.77
N ALA A 81 8.39 -7.64 11.61
CA ALA A 81 9.27 -8.00 12.72
C ALA A 81 10.52 -8.77 12.26
N ASN A 82 10.38 -9.60 11.23
CA ASN A 82 11.38 -10.54 10.74
C ASN A 82 11.67 -10.36 9.25
N GLY A 83 11.66 -9.12 8.75
CA GLY A 83 11.75 -8.81 7.31
C GLY A 83 12.93 -9.45 6.58
N SER A 84 14.07 -9.67 7.25
CA SER A 84 15.23 -10.40 6.69
C SER A 84 14.96 -11.87 6.32
N LYS A 85 13.87 -12.47 6.83
CA LYS A 85 13.39 -13.80 6.40
C LYS A 85 12.63 -13.75 5.08
N TYR A 86 12.28 -12.57 4.59
CA TYR A 86 11.43 -12.36 3.44
C TYR A 86 12.17 -11.67 2.30
N ALA A 87 11.81 -12.03 1.06
CA ALA A 87 12.22 -11.31 -0.13
C ALA A 87 11.13 -11.41 -1.20
N THR A 88 10.69 -10.29 -1.75
CA THR A 88 9.62 -10.23 -2.76
C THR A 88 9.78 -9.04 -3.70
N GLU A 89 8.93 -8.95 -4.72
CA GLU A 89 8.94 -7.88 -5.72
C GLU A 89 8.11 -6.65 -5.29
N CYS A 90 8.06 -5.61 -6.12
CA CYS A 90 7.53 -4.30 -5.75
C CYS A 90 6.01 -4.25 -5.55
N ALA A 91 5.22 -4.99 -6.35
CA ALA A 91 3.77 -5.06 -6.21
C ALA A 91 3.37 -5.70 -4.88
N THR A 92 3.91 -6.89 -4.58
CA THR A 92 3.66 -7.60 -3.32
C THR A 92 4.08 -6.75 -2.12
N ALA A 93 5.21 -6.05 -2.20
CA ALA A 93 5.66 -5.15 -1.12
C ALA A 93 4.68 -3.98 -0.88
N ALA A 94 4.15 -3.36 -1.94
CA ALA A 94 3.14 -2.31 -1.81
C ALA A 94 1.82 -2.83 -1.21
N VAL A 95 1.41 -4.04 -1.60
CA VAL A 95 0.22 -4.72 -1.06
C VAL A 95 0.40 -5.09 0.42
N ILE A 96 1.58 -5.55 0.84
CA ILE A 96 1.92 -5.80 2.25
C ILE A 96 1.76 -4.52 3.09
N VAL A 97 2.20 -3.37 2.57
CA VAL A 97 2.00 -2.08 3.24
C VAL A 97 0.52 -1.76 3.44
N ALA A 98 -0.32 -1.99 2.42
CA ALA A 98 -1.75 -1.78 2.51
C ALA A 98 -2.39 -2.73 3.55
N TYR A 99 -2.05 -4.02 3.52
CA TYR A 99 -2.55 -4.99 4.51
C TYR A 99 -2.18 -4.61 5.94
N LYS A 100 -0.94 -4.16 6.17
CA LYS A 100 -0.52 -3.74 7.50
C LYS A 100 -1.27 -2.49 7.97
N GLY A 101 -1.47 -1.51 7.08
CA GLY A 101 -2.28 -0.33 7.39
C GLY A 101 -3.71 -0.71 7.78
N ILE A 102 -4.34 -1.61 7.03
CA ILE A 102 -5.69 -2.12 7.33
C ILE A 102 -5.70 -2.85 8.67
N LEU A 103 -4.77 -3.79 8.89
CA LEU A 103 -4.66 -4.55 10.14
C LEU A 103 -4.54 -3.65 11.38
N ASP A 104 -3.82 -2.54 11.25
CA ASP A 104 -3.61 -1.60 12.35
C ASP A 104 -4.77 -0.60 12.52
N SER A 105 -5.81 -0.67 11.68
CA SER A 105 -6.96 0.25 11.69
C SER A 105 -8.31 -0.41 11.98
N ILE A 106 -8.40 -1.75 11.85
CA ILE A 106 -9.63 -2.51 12.12
C ILE A 106 -9.43 -3.54 13.23
N GLN A 107 -10.52 -4.09 13.75
CA GLN A 107 -10.47 -5.18 14.72
C GLN A 107 -9.75 -6.40 14.14
N GLU A 108 -8.80 -6.97 14.89
CA GLU A 108 -7.96 -8.07 14.41
C GLU A 108 -8.78 -9.31 14.01
N ASN A 109 -9.85 -9.63 14.74
CA ASN A 109 -10.75 -10.73 14.39
C ASN A 109 -11.44 -10.49 13.03
N GLU A 110 -11.82 -9.24 12.74
CA GLU A 110 -12.39 -8.86 11.45
C GLU A 110 -11.34 -8.92 10.34
N PHE A 111 -10.10 -8.49 10.60
CA PHE A 111 -9.00 -8.66 9.65
C PHE A 111 -8.78 -10.13 9.29
N ASN A 112 -8.67 -11.00 10.29
CA ASN A 112 -8.46 -12.43 10.08
C ASN A 112 -9.65 -13.08 9.35
N ARG A 113 -10.87 -12.61 9.59
CA ARG A 113 -12.08 -13.08 8.90
C ARG A 113 -12.11 -12.62 7.44
N LEU A 114 -11.88 -11.34 7.18
CA LEU A 114 -11.92 -10.74 5.84
C LEU A 114 -10.82 -11.29 4.92
N PHE A 115 -9.66 -11.59 5.48
CA PHE A 115 -8.47 -12.03 4.74
C PHE A 115 -8.09 -13.48 5.04
N SER A 116 -9.05 -14.32 5.45
CA SER A 116 -8.83 -15.75 5.62
C SER A 116 -8.27 -16.38 4.33
N GLY A 117 -7.25 -17.25 4.45
CA GLY A 117 -6.57 -17.83 3.30
C GLY A 117 -5.71 -16.84 2.49
N LEU A 118 -5.25 -15.75 3.11
CA LEU A 118 -4.46 -14.69 2.49
C LEU A 118 -3.32 -15.23 1.62
N LEU A 119 -3.32 -14.84 0.33
CA LEU A 119 -2.22 -15.01 -0.61
C LEU A 119 -1.60 -13.64 -0.95
N LEU A 120 -0.32 -13.48 -0.68
CA LEU A 120 0.47 -12.32 -1.10
C LEU A 120 1.21 -12.68 -2.40
N TYR A 121 0.76 -12.17 -3.54
CA TYR A 121 1.38 -12.42 -4.82
C TYR A 121 0.99 -11.33 -5.81
N ASP A 122 1.95 -10.55 -6.34
CA ASP A 122 1.69 -9.47 -7.31
C ASP A 122 0.54 -8.53 -6.86
N TRP A 123 -0.21 -7.99 -7.82
CA TRP A 123 -1.58 -7.49 -7.66
C TRP A 123 -2.64 -8.58 -7.68
N HIS A 124 -2.28 -9.85 -7.44
CA HIS A 124 -3.22 -10.97 -7.32
C HIS A 124 -4.00 -10.82 -6.01
N ILE A 125 -4.85 -9.81 -6.01
CA ILE A 125 -5.84 -9.48 -5.01
C ILE A 125 -6.95 -10.49 -5.26
N GLN A 126 -6.94 -11.61 -4.54
CA GLN A 126 -8.10 -12.48 -4.51
C GLN A 126 -9.26 -11.70 -3.88
N HIS A 127 -10.08 -11.05 -4.71
CA HIS A 127 -11.41 -10.46 -4.44
C HIS A 127 -11.61 -9.57 -3.21
N ASN A 128 -10.60 -9.36 -2.35
CA ASN A 128 -10.83 -8.94 -0.97
C ASN A 128 -9.94 -7.80 -0.51
N LEU A 129 -8.92 -7.36 -1.25
CA LEU A 129 -8.43 -6.00 -1.01
C LEU A 129 -9.54 -5.12 -1.59
N LEU A 130 -10.40 -4.66 -0.69
CA LEU A 130 -11.46 -3.70 -0.92
C LEU A 130 -10.75 -2.44 -1.39
N LEU A 131 -10.38 -2.42 -2.65
CA LEU A 131 -9.55 -1.40 -3.26
C LEU A 131 -10.39 -0.73 -4.31
N SER A 132 -10.49 0.57 -4.16
CA SER A 132 -11.04 1.44 -5.19
C SER A 132 -9.91 1.92 -6.08
N LYS A 133 -10.26 2.21 -7.33
CA LYS A 133 -9.35 2.73 -8.34
C LYS A 133 -9.94 4.00 -8.93
N GLN A 134 -9.14 5.03 -9.08
CA GLN A 134 -9.52 6.27 -9.75
C GLN A 134 -8.40 6.79 -10.64
N THR A 135 -8.78 7.54 -11.67
CA THR A 135 -7.84 8.16 -12.61
C THR A 135 -7.83 9.67 -12.38
N ALA A 136 -7.06 10.12 -11.38
CA ALA A 136 -6.99 11.53 -11.00
C ALA A 136 -5.75 11.81 -10.14
N ILE A 137 -4.53 11.66 -10.67
CA ILE A 137 -3.29 11.80 -9.86
C ILE A 137 -3.15 13.13 -9.11
N LYS A 138 -3.78 14.20 -9.63
CA LYS A 138 -3.85 15.49 -8.94
C LYS A 138 -4.59 15.41 -7.61
N GLU A 139 -5.38 14.37 -7.37
CA GLU A 139 -6.11 14.08 -6.14
C GLU A 139 -5.33 13.18 -5.18
N ALA A 140 -4.14 12.69 -5.55
CA ALA A 140 -3.39 11.77 -4.73
C ALA A 140 -3.06 12.36 -3.35
N LEU A 141 -3.19 11.51 -2.35
CA LEU A 141 -2.97 11.78 -0.94
C LEU A 141 -2.02 10.72 -0.36
N PRO A 142 -1.29 11.05 0.73
CA PRO A 142 -0.52 10.06 1.45
C PRO A 142 -1.38 8.85 1.84
N GLY A 143 -0.81 7.65 1.70
CA GLY A 143 -1.50 6.37 1.83
C GLY A 143 -2.01 5.79 0.53
N ASP A 144 -2.06 6.56 -0.57
CA ASP A 144 -2.44 6.02 -1.88
C ASP A 144 -1.32 5.15 -2.48
N LEU A 145 -1.73 4.08 -3.17
CA LEU A 145 -0.89 3.23 -3.99
C LEU A 145 -0.91 3.79 -5.42
N LEU A 146 0.28 3.97 -5.99
CA LEU A 146 0.51 4.63 -7.26
C LEU A 146 1.45 3.79 -8.13
N TYR A 147 1.57 4.13 -9.40
CA TYR A 147 2.44 3.42 -10.34
C TYR A 147 3.29 4.37 -11.18
N PHE A 148 4.59 4.14 -11.19
CA PHE A 148 5.50 4.76 -12.14
C PHE A 148 5.63 3.85 -13.36
N ASN A 149 5.25 4.34 -14.54
CA ASN A 149 5.38 3.58 -15.78
C ASN A 149 6.71 3.90 -16.48
N ASN A 150 7.40 2.87 -16.98
CA ASN A 150 8.53 3.01 -17.89
C ASN A 150 8.13 2.49 -19.28
N PRO A 151 7.59 3.35 -20.15
CA PRO A 151 6.96 2.90 -21.41
C PRO A 151 7.95 2.26 -22.37
N ASP A 152 9.21 2.66 -22.32
CA ASP A 152 10.27 2.23 -23.22
C ASP A 152 11.29 1.32 -22.53
N PHE A 153 10.88 0.55 -21.51
CA PHE A 153 11.77 -0.39 -20.82
C PHE A 153 12.43 -1.40 -21.76
N SER A 154 13.67 -1.83 -21.45
CA SER A 154 14.38 -2.86 -22.22
C SER A 154 13.79 -4.25 -21.96
N ALA A 155 13.56 -5.02 -23.04
CA ALA A 155 13.10 -6.40 -22.96
C ALA A 155 14.10 -7.33 -22.23
N GLU A 156 15.38 -6.94 -22.15
CA GLU A 156 16.40 -7.68 -21.40
C GLU A 156 16.22 -7.53 -19.88
N THR A 157 15.57 -6.45 -19.45
CA THR A 157 15.35 -6.12 -18.03
C THR A 157 13.89 -5.78 -17.74
N PRO A 158 12.96 -6.75 -17.93
CA PRO A 158 11.52 -6.51 -17.83
C PRO A 158 11.04 -6.08 -16.44
N ILE A 159 11.85 -6.31 -15.41
CA ILE A 159 11.59 -5.85 -14.04
C ILE A 159 11.56 -4.32 -13.91
N TRP A 160 12.15 -3.58 -14.86
CA TRP A 160 12.16 -2.11 -14.86
C TRP A 160 11.06 -1.52 -15.74
N ARG A 161 10.02 -2.28 -16.06
CA ARG A 161 8.83 -1.79 -16.77
C ARG A 161 8.04 -0.73 -15.99
N GLY A 162 8.27 -0.64 -14.68
CA GLY A 162 7.69 0.35 -13.81
C GLY A 162 7.99 0.06 -12.35
N GLU A 163 7.34 0.80 -11.47
CA GLU A 163 7.49 0.68 -10.03
C GLU A 163 6.15 0.96 -9.33
N ASN A 164 5.69 0.01 -8.52
CA ASN A 164 4.57 0.23 -7.61
C ASN A 164 5.07 1.01 -6.40
N ALA A 165 4.31 2.02 -5.99
CA ALA A 165 4.74 2.94 -4.95
C ALA A 165 3.60 3.29 -3.98
N VAL A 166 3.94 3.58 -2.73
CA VAL A 166 3.00 4.16 -1.76
C VAL A 166 3.39 5.61 -1.52
N MET A 167 2.48 6.55 -1.73
CA MET A 167 2.72 7.95 -1.43
C MET A 167 2.80 8.14 0.10
N VAL A 168 3.92 8.67 0.60
CA VAL A 168 4.13 8.91 2.03
C VAL A 168 4.21 10.39 2.41
N GLY A 169 4.27 11.27 1.40
CA GLY A 169 4.31 12.72 1.55
C GLY A 169 4.43 13.42 0.20
N ASP A 170 4.61 14.74 0.24
CA ASP A 170 4.79 15.55 -0.97
C ASP A 170 6.08 15.16 -1.68
N ASP A 171 5.97 14.67 -2.92
CA ASP A 171 7.08 14.10 -3.71
C ASP A 171 7.91 13.05 -2.94
N LEU A 172 7.28 12.27 -2.06
CA LEU A 172 7.91 11.18 -1.32
C LEU A 172 7.10 9.90 -1.45
N TYR A 173 7.79 8.84 -1.85
CA TYR A 173 7.21 7.56 -2.20
C TYR A 173 8.02 6.43 -1.59
N TYR A 174 7.34 5.48 -0.94
CA TYR A 174 7.92 4.17 -0.71
C TYR A 174 7.83 3.35 -1.99
N GLY A 175 8.97 2.90 -2.50
CA GLY A 175 9.07 1.91 -3.58
C GLY A 175 10.07 0.82 -3.16
N HIS A 176 9.87 -0.41 -3.59
CA HIS A 176 10.72 -1.55 -3.21
C HIS A 176 11.48 -2.03 -4.44
N PRO A 177 12.82 -1.88 -4.52
CA PRO A 177 13.79 -1.85 -3.41
C PRO A 177 14.26 -0.46 -2.96
N PHE A 178 13.65 0.62 -3.45
CA PHE A 178 14.16 1.98 -3.27
C PHE A 178 14.13 2.50 -1.83
N GLY A 179 13.24 1.96 -0.99
CA GLY A 179 12.87 2.57 0.27
C GLY A 179 12.03 3.83 0.02
N ILE A 180 12.18 4.84 0.87
CA ILE A 180 11.47 6.13 0.72
C ILE A 180 12.32 7.11 -0.08
N VAL A 181 11.86 7.47 -1.27
CA VAL A 181 12.58 8.31 -2.23
C VAL A 181 11.64 9.27 -2.97
N SER A 182 12.20 10.25 -3.69
CA SER A 182 11.42 11.15 -4.55
C SER A 182 11.03 10.53 -5.89
N SER A 183 10.03 11.12 -6.57
CA SER A 183 9.64 10.71 -7.92
C SER A 183 10.83 10.75 -8.88
N ASN A 184 11.64 11.82 -8.80
CA ASN A 184 12.83 12.01 -9.62
C ASN A 184 13.83 10.84 -9.47
N LYS A 185 13.98 10.30 -8.25
CA LYS A 185 14.88 9.15 -8.01
C LYS A 185 14.37 7.89 -8.68
N ILE A 186 13.07 7.61 -8.57
CA ILE A 186 12.40 6.46 -9.20
C ILE A 186 12.49 6.57 -10.72
N ILE A 187 12.05 7.70 -11.28
CA ILE A 187 12.07 7.98 -12.73
C ILE A 187 13.49 7.89 -13.29
N SER A 188 14.48 8.48 -12.61
CA SER A 188 15.88 8.41 -13.04
C SER A 188 16.42 6.99 -13.05
N LYS A 189 15.99 6.12 -12.12
CA LYS A 189 16.39 4.71 -12.13
C LYS A 189 15.72 3.95 -13.27
N LEU A 190 14.41 4.12 -13.46
CA LEU A 190 13.67 3.48 -14.55
C LEU A 190 14.24 3.87 -15.93
N ASN A 191 14.55 5.16 -16.12
CA ASN A 191 15.12 5.67 -17.37
C ASN A 191 16.48 5.06 -17.75
N LYS A 192 17.24 4.54 -16.77
CA LYS A 192 18.52 3.84 -17.03
C LYS A 192 18.34 2.46 -17.67
N TYR A 193 17.14 1.90 -17.63
CA TYR A 193 16.83 0.56 -18.15
C TYR A 193 15.84 0.62 -19.31
N ARG A 194 15.87 1.72 -20.07
CA ARG A 194 15.14 1.84 -21.33
C ARG A 194 15.86 1.08 -22.45
N LYS A 195 15.14 0.79 -23.52
CA LYS A 195 15.72 0.35 -24.79
C LYS A 195 16.75 1.40 -25.29
N PRO A 196 17.79 0.98 -26.02
CA PRO A 196 18.77 1.90 -26.60
C PRO A 196 18.12 3.07 -27.34
N ASP A 197 18.74 4.24 -27.26
CA ASP A 197 18.35 5.47 -27.96
C ASP A 197 16.96 6.05 -27.62
N SER A 198 16.25 5.50 -26.63
CA SER A 198 14.98 6.07 -26.18
C SER A 198 15.14 7.39 -25.42
N ASN A 199 14.37 8.40 -25.85
CA ASN A 199 14.21 9.68 -25.17
C ASN A 199 12.90 9.76 -24.35
N THR A 200 12.03 8.74 -24.41
CA THR A 200 10.74 8.72 -23.69
C THR A 200 10.99 8.49 -22.21
N SER A 201 10.69 9.47 -21.35
CA SER A 201 10.88 9.31 -19.90
C SER A 201 9.82 8.41 -19.29
N ALA A 202 10.21 7.66 -18.26
CA ALA A 202 9.30 7.15 -17.25
C ALA A 202 8.55 8.29 -16.56
N TYR A 203 7.35 8.01 -16.06
CA TYR A 203 6.44 8.99 -15.49
C TYR A 203 5.50 8.36 -14.45
N LEU A 204 4.97 9.15 -13.53
CA LEU A 204 3.89 8.76 -12.62
C LEU A 204 2.57 8.72 -13.39
N THR A 205 1.86 7.60 -13.36
CA THR A 205 0.57 7.48 -14.06
C THR A 205 -0.53 8.27 -13.38
N ASP A 206 -1.67 8.42 -14.08
CA ASP A 206 -2.85 9.07 -13.52
C ASP A 206 -3.62 8.18 -12.53
N GLU A 207 -3.20 6.94 -12.36
CA GLU A 207 -3.89 5.89 -11.61
C GLU A 207 -3.57 5.96 -10.11
N ILE A 208 -4.63 5.97 -9.31
CA ILE A 208 -4.58 5.90 -7.87
C ILE A 208 -5.37 4.66 -7.44
N VAL A 209 -4.75 3.83 -6.61
CA VAL A 209 -5.36 2.68 -5.95
C VAL A 209 -5.36 2.93 -4.44
N TYR A 210 -6.49 2.69 -3.77
CA TYR A 210 -6.62 2.97 -2.34
C TYR A 210 -7.67 2.06 -1.69
N PRO A 211 -7.58 1.79 -0.37
CA PRO A 211 -8.59 1.00 0.33
C PRO A 211 -9.97 1.65 0.32
N ASP A 212 -11.02 0.84 0.26
CA ASP A 212 -12.41 1.23 0.39
C ASP A 212 -12.64 1.65 1.84
N TYR A 213 -12.36 2.93 2.10
CA TYR A 213 -12.42 3.52 3.42
C TYR A 213 -13.83 3.44 4.01
N VAL A 214 -14.86 3.57 3.17
CA VAL A 214 -16.26 3.53 3.60
C VAL A 214 -16.61 2.13 4.08
N TYR A 215 -16.33 1.11 3.27
CA TYR A 215 -16.59 -0.27 3.67
C TYR A 215 -15.77 -0.68 4.90
N LEU A 216 -14.47 -0.36 4.93
CA LEU A 216 -13.60 -0.78 6.04
C LEU A 216 -13.95 -0.11 7.37
N SER A 217 -14.58 1.08 7.34
CA SER A 217 -14.96 1.81 8.54
C SER A 217 -15.93 1.06 9.45
N GLN A 218 -16.71 0.11 8.91
CA GLN A 218 -17.62 -0.71 9.71
C GLN A 218 -16.90 -1.69 10.66
N PHE A 219 -15.60 -1.92 10.43
CA PHE A 219 -14.76 -2.81 11.25
C PHE A 219 -13.74 -2.05 12.10
N ALA A 220 -13.84 -0.71 12.15
CA ALA A 220 -12.90 0.13 12.86
C ALA A 220 -12.66 -0.35 14.29
N LEU A 221 -11.43 -0.17 14.78
CA LEU A 221 -11.11 -0.41 16.18
C LEU A 221 -12.06 0.42 17.06
N ASP A 222 -12.67 -0.21 18.05
CA ASP A 222 -13.63 0.40 18.97
C ASP A 222 -12.97 1.35 19.99
N VAL A 223 -11.85 1.98 19.60
CA VAL A 223 -11.18 3.00 20.39
C VAL A 223 -11.98 4.28 20.20
N ARG A 224 -12.90 4.53 21.12
CA ARG A 224 -13.51 5.85 21.32
C ARG A 224 -12.63 6.68 22.27
N PRO A 225 -11.55 7.37 21.84
CA PRO A 225 -11.27 8.65 22.44
C PRO A 225 -12.24 9.65 21.82
N ILE A 226 -13.06 10.28 22.66
CA ILE A 226 -13.78 11.49 22.28
C ILE A 226 -12.73 12.55 21.95
N ILE A 227 -12.38 12.69 20.67
CA ILE A 227 -11.53 13.78 20.20
C ILE A 227 -12.42 14.96 19.83
N PHE A 228 -12.38 16.00 20.66
CA PHE A 228 -12.87 17.33 20.32
C PHE A 228 -11.92 17.97 19.30
N ALA A 229 -12.21 17.84 18.01
CA ALA A 229 -11.54 18.64 17.00
C ALA A 229 -12.35 19.92 16.77
N ARG A 230 -11.84 21.06 17.24
CA ARG A 230 -12.41 22.38 16.93
C ARG A 230 -11.94 22.78 15.54
N ILE A 231 -12.79 22.59 14.52
CA ILE A 231 -12.56 23.08 13.16
C ILE A 231 -13.65 24.11 12.86
N GLY A 232 -13.32 25.41 12.95
CA GLY A 232 -14.25 26.48 12.59
C GLY A 232 -15.46 26.63 13.51
N CYS A 233 -16.14 27.77 13.42
CA CYS A 233 -17.18 28.21 14.36
C CYS A 233 -18.56 27.56 14.16
N ILE A 234 -18.66 26.23 14.03
CA ILE A 234 -19.98 25.58 13.98
C ILE A 234 -20.02 24.40 14.96
N ARG A 235 -20.93 24.51 15.93
CA ARG A 235 -21.28 23.46 16.89
C ARG A 235 -22.40 22.62 16.29
N TYR A 236 -22.21 21.30 16.26
CA TYR A 236 -23.33 20.36 16.22
C TYR A 236 -23.33 19.55 17.51
N VAL A 237 -24.49 19.52 18.16
CA VAL A 237 -24.84 18.65 19.29
C VAL A 237 -26.02 17.82 18.78
N VAL A 238 -25.80 16.52 18.57
CA VAL A 238 -26.48 15.36 19.20
C VAL A 238 -25.68 14.13 18.78
#